data_AF-A0A914VIZ3-F1
#
_entry.id   AF-A0A914VIZ3-F1
#
_cell.length_a   1.000
_cell.length_b   1.000
_cell.length_c   1.000
_cell.angle_alpha   90.00
_cell.angle_beta   90.00
_cell.angle_gamma   90.00
#
_symmetry.space_group_name_H-M   'P 1'
#
loop_
_entity.id
_entity.type
_entity.pdbx_description
1 polymer ?
#
loop_
_entity_poly.entity_id
_entity_poly.type
_entity_poly.pdbx_seq_one_letter_code
_entity_poly.pdbx_strand_id
1 'polypeptide(L)'
;MLRWTCGVTRLDRIPNTEIRRRLGVVPIIEKAQEHRLRWYGHVERRPDDHIGKIMQRMEVEGKRPRGRPKRRWMDTIRSDMTACGLMEQDTTNRDRWRSLIRKADPVI
;
A
#
# COMPACT_ATOMS: atom_id res chain seq x y z
N MET A 1 5.09 -18.76 0.17
CA MET A 1 5.95 -19.47 -0.80
C MET A 1 5.13 -19.82 -2.06
N LEU A 2 4.90 -18.86 -2.97
CA LEU A 2 3.97 -19.04 -4.11
C LEU A 2 4.42 -20.10 -5.13
N ARG A 3 5.73 -20.28 -5.29
CA ARG A 3 6.30 -21.30 -6.20
C ARG A 3 6.05 -22.71 -5.67
N TRP A 4 6.33 -22.89 -4.38
CA TRP A 4 6.16 -24.17 -3.70
C TRP A 4 4.71 -24.65 -3.68
N THR A 5 3.74 -23.74 -3.45
CA THR A 5 2.30 -24.09 -3.52
C THR A 5 1.87 -24.57 -4.91
N CYS A 6 2.58 -24.16 -5.97
CA CYS A 6 2.33 -24.62 -7.33
C CYS A 6 3.20 -25.83 -7.74
N GLY A 7 4.05 -26.35 -6.84
CA GLY A 7 5.02 -27.40 -7.18
C GLY A 7 6.10 -26.95 -8.18
N VAL A 8 6.31 -25.64 -8.34
CA VAL A 8 7.22 -25.06 -9.35
C VAL A 8 8.54 -24.68 -8.69
N THR A 9 9.65 -25.04 -9.34
CA THR A 9 11.01 -24.68 -8.96
C THR A 9 11.51 -23.46 -9.77
N ARG A 10 12.78 -23.07 -9.58
CA ARG A 10 13.41 -22.07 -10.45
C ARG A 10 13.84 -22.65 -11.80
N LEU A 11 14.05 -23.96 -11.90
CA LEU A 11 14.51 -24.63 -13.12
C LEU A 11 13.45 -24.66 -14.22
N ASP A 12 12.17 -24.63 -13.83
CA ASP A 12 11.04 -24.60 -14.77
C ASP A 12 10.95 -23.28 -15.55
N ARG A 13 11.75 -22.26 -15.18
CA ARG A 13 11.79 -20.93 -15.82
C ARG A 13 10.43 -20.23 -15.97
N ILE A 14 9.40 -20.68 -15.23
CA ILE A 14 8.08 -20.06 -15.21
C ILE A 14 8.20 -18.68 -14.57
N PRO A 15 7.69 -17.60 -15.20
CA PRO A 15 7.80 -16.25 -14.65
C PRO A 15 6.88 -16.05 -13.44
N ASN A 16 7.25 -15.12 -12.55
CA ASN A 16 6.45 -14.82 -11.37
C ASN A 16 5.08 -14.22 -11.72
N THR A 17 4.92 -13.58 -12.87
CA THR A 17 3.61 -13.11 -13.37
C THR A 17 2.65 -14.28 -13.58
N GLU A 18 3.13 -15.37 -14.17
CA GLU A 18 2.34 -16.58 -14.40
C GLU A 18 1.96 -17.28 -13.10
N ILE A 19 2.89 -17.42 -12.15
CA ILE A 19 2.59 -18.02 -10.84
C ILE A 19 1.53 -17.20 -10.09
N ARG A 20 1.62 -15.87 -10.15
CA ARG A 20 0.63 -14.98 -9.52
C ARG A 20 -0.74 -15.09 -10.19
N ARG A 21 -0.77 -15.15 -11.52
CA ARG A 21 -2.00 -15.36 -12.31
C ARG A 21 -2.70 -16.66 -11.91
N ARG A 22 -1.96 -17.77 -11.79
CA ARG A 22 -2.50 -19.08 -11.37
C ARG A 22 -3.15 -19.03 -9.98
N LEU A 23 -2.57 -18.26 -9.06
CA LEU A 23 -3.02 -18.17 -7.66
C LEU A 23 -3.99 -17.00 -7.41
N GLY A 24 -4.32 -16.20 -8.43
CA GLY A 24 -5.19 -15.04 -8.27
C GLY A 24 -4.63 -13.94 -7.37
N VAL A 25 -3.29 -13.86 -7.20
CA VAL A 25 -2.65 -12.88 -6.30
C VAL A 25 -2.08 -11.69 -7.06
N VAL A 26 -2.19 -10.50 -6.47
CA VAL A 26 -1.48 -9.31 -6.99
C VAL A 26 0.01 -9.32 -6.61
N PRO A 27 0.84 -8.51 -7.28
CA PRO A 27 2.17 -8.15 -6.79
C PRO A 27 2.16 -7.66 -5.33
N ILE A 28 3.20 -8.02 -4.57
CA ILE A 28 3.35 -7.63 -3.16
C ILE A 28 3.33 -6.11 -2.96
N ILE A 29 3.81 -5.35 -3.94
CA ILE A 29 3.83 -3.89 -3.89
C ILE A 29 2.40 -3.32 -3.81
N GLU A 30 1.45 -3.93 -4.52
CA GLU A 30 0.04 -3.52 -4.46
C GLU A 30 -0.58 -3.85 -3.10
N LYS A 31 -0.27 -5.01 -2.53
CA LYS A 31 -0.69 -5.32 -1.15
C LYS A 31 -0.08 -4.37 -0.14
N ALA A 32 1.20 -4.04 -0.28
CA ALA A 32 1.84 -3.05 0.57
C ALA A 32 1.17 -1.67 0.43
N GLN A 33 0.74 -1.28 -0.78
CA GLN A 33 -0.08 -0.08 -1.01
C GLN A 33 -1.42 -0.14 -0.27
N GLU A 34 -2.15 -1.26 -0.36
CA GLU A 34 -3.40 -1.46 0.40
C GLU A 34 -3.17 -1.27 1.90
N HIS A 35 -2.13 -1.89 2.47
CA HIS A 35 -1.82 -1.77 3.90
C HIS A 35 -1.46 -0.34 4.31
N ARG A 36 -0.68 0.38 3.50
CA ARG A 36 -0.33 1.79 3.76
C ARG A 36 -1.58 2.67 3.78
N LEU A 37 -2.46 2.52 2.79
CA LEU A 37 -3.71 3.29 2.72
C LEU A 37 -4.70 2.87 3.82
N ARG A 38 -4.73 1.59 4.20
CA ARG A 38 -5.55 1.12 5.33
C ARG A 38 -5.11 1.79 6.64
N TRP A 39 -3.80 1.87 6.89
CA TRP A 39 -3.25 2.58 8.04
C TRP A 39 -3.52 4.09 7.97
N TYR A 40 -3.25 4.72 6.83
CA TYR A 40 -3.51 6.14 6.62
C TYR A 40 -4.95 6.52 6.94
N GLY A 41 -5.93 5.83 6.33
CA GLY A 41 -7.34 6.10 6.59
C GLY A 41 -7.75 5.78 8.03
N HIS A 42 -7.11 4.79 8.68
CA HIS A 42 -7.33 4.55 10.11
C HIS A 42 -6.92 5.77 10.95
N VAL A 43 -5.72 6.32 10.72
CA VAL A 43 -5.18 7.46 11.46
C VAL A 43 -5.97 8.74 11.17
N GLU A 44 -6.33 9.04 9.92
CA GLU A 44 -7.10 10.24 9.59
C GLU A 44 -8.49 10.29 10.26
N ARG A 45 -9.10 9.12 10.50
CA ARG A 45 -10.38 9.01 11.23
C ARG A 45 -10.25 9.17 12.74
N ARG A 46 -9.04 9.27 13.29
CA ARG A 46 -8.83 9.51 14.71
C ARG A 46 -9.02 11.00 15.05
N PRO A 47 -9.33 11.31 16.32
CA PRO A 47 -9.30 12.69 16.82
C PRO A 47 -7.99 13.40 16.51
N ASP A 48 -8.03 14.73 16.38
CA ASP A 48 -6.85 15.53 15.99
C ASP A 48 -5.75 15.56 17.07
N ASP A 49 -6.10 15.33 18.33
CA ASP A 49 -5.17 15.17 19.47
C ASP A 49 -4.53 13.77 19.55
N HIS A 50 -4.95 12.84 18.68
CA HIS A 50 -4.34 11.52 18.66
C HIS A 50 -2.90 11.58 18.15
N ILE A 51 -1.97 11.02 18.94
CA ILE A 51 -0.53 11.02 18.64
C ILE A 51 -0.20 10.56 17.22
N GLY A 52 -0.88 9.53 16.69
CA GLY A 52 -0.65 9.04 15.32
C GLY A 52 -0.94 10.10 14.26
N LYS A 53 -1.98 10.91 14.46
CA LYS A 53 -2.42 11.95 13.53
C LYS A 53 -1.54 13.19 13.63
N ILE A 54 -1.12 13.55 14.84
CA ILE A 54 -0.12 14.60 15.09
C ILE A 54 1.19 14.25 14.37
N MET A 55 1.72 13.04 14.58
CA MET A 55 2.97 12.59 13.96
C MET A 55 2.88 12.49 12.44
N GLN A 56 1.72 12.13 11.91
CA GLN A 56 1.48 12.07 10.47
C GLN A 56 1.50 13.44 9.80
N ARG A 57 0.99 14.48 10.48
CA ARG A 57 0.91 15.87 10.00
C ARG A 57 2.18 16.67 10.30
N MET A 58 3.03 16.18 11.19
CA MET A 58 4.28 16.84 11.56
C MET A 58 5.23 16.91 10.36
N GLU A 59 5.73 18.12 10.08
CA GLU A 59 6.84 18.33 9.16
C GLU A 59 8.14 18.50 9.93
N VAL A 60 9.16 17.72 9.58
CA VAL A 60 10.49 17.86 10.17
C VAL A 60 11.31 18.81 9.32
N GLU A 61 11.79 19.88 9.94
CA GLU A 61 12.66 20.87 9.29
C GLU A 61 14.00 20.26 8.85
N GLY A 62 14.54 20.79 7.76
CA GLY A 62 15.86 20.40 7.24
C GLY A 62 15.89 20.18 5.72
N LYS A 63 17.11 20.20 5.17
CA LYS A 63 17.36 19.98 3.74
C LYS A 63 17.60 18.51 3.44
N ARG A 64 17.07 18.02 2.31
CA ARG A 64 17.33 16.65 1.84
C ARG A 64 18.72 16.57 1.20
N PRO A 65 19.46 15.47 1.41
CA PRO A 65 20.73 15.27 0.71
C PRO A 65 20.50 15.15 -0.80
N ARG A 66 21.51 15.56 -1.58
CA ARG A 66 21.51 15.39 -3.04
C ARG A 66 21.60 13.89 -3.39
N GLY A 67 21.03 13.50 -4.53
CA GLY A 67 21.06 12.11 -5.03
C GLY A 67 19.71 11.42 -4.91
N ARG A 68 19.68 10.20 -4.34
CA ARG A 68 18.48 9.36 -4.19
C ARG A 68 18.04 9.26 -2.72
N PRO A 69 17.53 10.34 -2.10
CA PRO A 69 16.97 10.26 -0.76
C PRO A 69 15.74 9.34 -0.74
N LYS A 70 15.53 8.64 0.37
CA LYS A 70 14.32 7.82 0.59
C LYS A 70 13.06 8.69 0.46
N ARG A 71 11.98 8.15 -0.12
CA ARG A 71 10.68 8.86 -0.19
C ARG A 71 10.14 9.11 1.22
N ARG A 72 9.51 10.26 1.44
CA ARG A 72 8.80 10.52 2.69
C ARG A 72 7.55 9.66 2.75
N TRP A 73 7.07 9.39 3.96
CA TRP A 73 5.80 8.69 4.17
C TRP A 73 4.65 9.32 3.38
N MET A 74 4.44 10.64 3.55
CA MET A 74 3.36 11.38 2.87
C MET A 74 3.54 11.46 1.35
N ASP A 75 4.77 11.43 0.82
CA ASP A 75 5.01 11.37 -0.64
C ASP A 75 4.52 10.02 -1.21
N THR A 76 4.78 8.93 -0.49
CA THR A 76 4.31 7.60 -0.85
C THR A 76 2.78 7.50 -0.75
N ILE A 77 2.20 8.01 0.34
CA ILE A 77 0.74 8.02 0.52
C ILE A 77 0.04 8.79 -0.60
N ARG A 78 0.49 10.00 -0.93
CA ARG A 78 -0.11 10.78 -2.02
C ARG A 78 -0.04 10.03 -3.35
N SER A 79 1.11 9.43 -3.65
CA SER A 79 1.30 8.58 -4.83
C SER A 79 0.33 7.38 -4.86
N ASP A 80 0.10 6.75 -3.71
CA ASP A 80 -0.81 5.61 -3.58
C ASP A 80 -2.28 6.04 -3.72
N MET A 81 -2.67 7.17 -3.13
CA MET A 81 -4.01 7.75 -3.26
C MET A 81 -4.32 8.10 -4.71
N THR A 82 -3.38 8.75 -5.41
CA THR A 82 -3.52 9.03 -6.85
C THR A 82 -3.68 7.75 -7.66
N ALA A 83 -2.89 6.71 -7.37
CA ALA A 83 -3.00 5.42 -8.06
C ALA A 83 -4.35 4.71 -7.84
N CYS A 84 -5.04 5.01 -6.74
CA CYS A 84 -6.35 4.43 -6.41
C CYS A 84 -7.52 5.39 -6.69
N GLY A 85 -7.27 6.59 -7.23
CA GLY A 85 -8.29 7.61 -7.46
C GLY A 85 -8.95 8.13 -6.16
N LEU A 86 -8.20 8.15 -5.05
CA LEU A 86 -8.68 8.56 -3.74
C LEU A 86 -8.37 10.04 -3.45
N MET A 87 -9.32 10.68 -2.80
CA MET A 87 -9.19 12.00 -2.19
C MET A 87 -9.14 11.86 -0.65
N GLU A 88 -8.59 12.85 0.06
CA GLU A 88 -8.52 12.80 1.53
C GLU A 88 -9.90 12.72 2.18
N GLN A 89 -10.91 13.37 1.59
CA GLN A 89 -12.29 13.33 2.08
C GLN A 89 -12.89 11.91 2.05
N ASP A 90 -12.41 11.03 1.16
CA ASP A 90 -12.87 9.65 1.06
C ASP A 90 -12.54 8.83 2.33
N THR A 91 -11.61 9.28 3.17
CA THR A 91 -11.25 8.61 4.42
C THR A 91 -12.44 8.49 5.38
N THR A 92 -13.42 9.40 5.31
CA THR A 92 -14.61 9.38 6.17
C THR A 92 -15.57 8.25 5.79
N ASN A 93 -15.74 7.98 4.49
CA ASN A 93 -16.57 6.89 4.00
C ASN A 93 -15.79 5.57 4.00
N ARG A 94 -15.99 4.76 5.05
CA ARG A 94 -15.26 3.49 5.23
C ARG A 94 -15.49 2.49 4.11
N ASP A 95 -16.70 2.41 3.58
CA ASP A 95 -17.05 1.43 2.55
C ASP A 95 -16.41 1.78 1.21
N ARG A 96 -16.50 3.05 0.82
CA ARG A 96 -15.82 3.59 -0.37
C ARG A 96 -14.31 3.48 -0.23
N TRP A 97 -13.75 3.83 0.93
CA TRP A 97 -12.32 3.66 1.19
C TRP A 97 -11.89 2.21 1.01
N ARG A 98 -12.62 1.28 1.66
CA ARG A 98 -12.31 -0.15 1.61
C ARG A 98 -12.42 -0.71 0.19
N SER A 99 -13.44 -0.33 -0.57
CA SER A 99 -13.63 -0.83 -1.93
C SER A 99 -12.52 -0.39 -2.88
N LEU A 100 -12.03 0.85 -2.75
CA LEU A 100 -11.00 1.42 -3.61
C LEU A 100 -9.58 0.93 -3.28
N ILE A 101 -9.26 0.68 -2.00
CA ILE A 101 -7.91 0.24 -1.62
C ILE A 101 -7.69 -1.26 -1.76
N ARG A 102 -8.76 -2.07 -1.74
CA ARG A 102 -8.67 -3.53 -1.66
C ARG A 102 -7.98 -4.09 -2.89
N LYS A 103 -6.96 -4.92 -2.68
CA LYS A 103 -6.31 -5.69 -3.74
C LYS A 103 -6.67 -7.17 -3.62
N ALA A 104 -6.47 -7.96 -4.68
CA ALA A 104 -6.81 -9.39 -4.63
C ALA A 104 -5.91 -10.13 -3.62
N ASP A 105 -6.54 -10.91 -2.74
CA ASP A 105 -5.88 -11.87 -1.85
C ASP A 105 -5.79 -13.24 -2.56
N PRO A 106 -4.83 -14.11 -2.17
CA PRO A 106 -4.80 -15.47 -2.68
C PRO A 106 -6.13 -16.17 -2.41
N VAL A 107 -6.68 -16.79 -3.45
CA VAL A 107 -7.78 -17.75 -3.32
C VAL A 107 -7.13 -19.03 -2.80
N ILE A 108 -7.05 -19.17 -1.48
CA ILE A 108 -6.67 -20.43 -0.82
C ILE A 108 -7.94 -21.20 -0.56
#